data_AF-A0A1F9TH84-F1
#
_entry.id   AF-A0A1F9TH84-F1
#
_cell.length_a   1.000
_cell.length_b   1.000
_cell.length_c   1.000
_cell.angle_alpha   90.00
_cell.angle_beta   90.00
_cell.angle_gamma   90.00
#
_symmetry.space_group_name_H-M   'P 1'
#
loop_
_entity.id
_entity.type
_entity.pdbx_description
1 polymer ?
#
loop_
_entity_poly.entity_id
_entity_poly.type
_entity_poly.pdbx_seq_one_letter_code
_entity_poly.pdbx_strand_id
1 'polypeptide(L)'
;MKRLITLLMAAAALAARPAQAAAPEQACAAQEMQLFYYYLSPTVEANVKERLTACHPGKTVLKMPDWLQKDAPAMAERKVWKDPEEGELSEAALWQTPVSILYEFLSTAQKGGDLQAGLAGYDDMRLRFMMSVDRVYRAGLESSFAGRGGPMLAVFNGLMRDFDEATEAASDASRVKFDRKTADISRRSRDLFAQLFEAPRQGAGKKPAEKYSPEARVLPGYRGVSLGLSGAQAKFLEKGDRVDMLVTFEAIMNGDIKEKVTATILQNVMVTGVKKPAAAGESGVVQLLCNPNEAQYAALSLAQGSGIHLVRRAPGDLEMRPMEIASFRKLIK
;
A
#
# COMPACT_ATOMS: atom_id res chain seq x y z
N MET A 1 -54.72 57.92 -30.47
CA MET A 1 -53.58 56.98 -30.60
C MET A 1 -53.13 56.58 -29.18
N LYS A 2 -53.83 55.74 -28.42
CA LYS A 2 -53.72 54.26 -28.36
C LYS A 2 -52.28 53.73 -28.53
N ARG A 3 -51.56 53.53 -27.42
CA ARG A 3 -50.50 52.51 -27.30
C ARG A 3 -50.65 51.74 -25.99
N LEU A 4 -50.73 50.42 -26.19
CA LEU A 4 -50.99 49.34 -25.25
C LEU A 4 -49.81 49.17 -24.28
N ILE A 5 -50.11 49.04 -22.99
CA ILE A 5 -49.20 48.52 -21.97
C ILE A 5 -49.52 47.03 -21.82
N THR A 6 -48.60 46.17 -22.24
CA THR A 6 -48.73 44.72 -22.10
C THR A 6 -47.94 44.30 -20.86
N LEU A 7 -48.65 43.98 -19.78
CA LEU A 7 -48.11 43.26 -18.62
C LEU A 7 -47.87 41.80 -19.02
N LEU A 8 -46.62 41.34 -19.04
CA LEU A 8 -46.27 39.92 -19.05
C LEU A 8 -46.04 39.47 -17.61
N MET A 9 -47.00 38.73 -17.04
CA MET A 9 -46.75 37.93 -15.85
C MET A 9 -45.98 36.67 -16.26
N ALA A 10 -44.69 36.64 -15.93
CA ALA A 10 -43.91 35.41 -15.98
C ALA A 10 -44.24 34.56 -14.74
N ALA A 11 -45.11 33.56 -14.93
CA ALA A 11 -45.30 32.50 -13.94
C ALA A 11 -44.01 31.68 -13.86
N ALA A 12 -43.25 31.86 -12.77
CA ALA A 12 -42.12 31.02 -12.44
C ALA A 12 -42.62 29.61 -12.12
N ALA A 13 -42.61 28.72 -13.12
CA ALA A 13 -42.77 27.30 -12.90
C ALA A 13 -41.58 26.81 -12.07
N LEU A 14 -41.80 26.54 -10.79
CA LEU A 14 -40.94 25.74 -9.94
C LEU A 14 -40.87 24.32 -10.54
N ALA A 15 -39.98 24.13 -11.50
CA ALA A 15 -39.61 22.80 -11.96
C ALA A 15 -38.97 22.08 -10.77
N ALA A 16 -39.73 21.17 -10.15
CA ALA A 16 -39.20 20.23 -9.17
C ALA A 16 -38.00 19.53 -9.81
N ARG A 17 -36.79 19.78 -9.29
CA ARG A 17 -35.59 19.07 -9.72
C ARG A 17 -35.87 17.57 -9.56
N PRO A 18 -35.66 16.74 -10.61
CA PRO A 18 -35.84 15.31 -10.48
C PRO A 18 -34.99 14.83 -9.30
N ALA A 19 -35.61 14.05 -8.41
CA ALA A 19 -34.92 13.44 -7.28
C ALA A 19 -33.71 12.69 -7.83
N GLN A 20 -32.51 13.19 -7.55
CA GLN A 20 -31.27 12.56 -7.96
C GLN A 20 -31.26 11.15 -7.36
N ALA A 21 -31.31 10.13 -8.23
CA ALA A 21 -31.17 8.75 -7.81
C ALA A 21 -29.88 8.63 -6.97
N ALA A 22 -29.98 7.97 -5.82
CA ALA A 22 -28.83 7.78 -4.94
C ALA A 22 -27.69 7.13 -5.73
N ALA A 23 -26.50 7.73 -5.67
CA ALA A 23 -25.34 7.19 -6.35
C ALA A 23 -24.99 5.79 -5.79
N PRO A 24 -24.47 4.87 -6.62
CA PRO A 24 -24.02 3.57 -6.14
C PRO A 24 -23.00 3.74 -5.01
N GLU A 25 -23.07 2.88 -3.99
CA GLU A 25 -22.23 2.96 -2.79
C GLU A 25 -20.72 3.03 -3.12
N GLN A 26 -20.28 2.23 -4.10
CA GLN A 26 -18.91 2.22 -4.57
C GLN A 26 -18.48 3.54 -5.24
N ALA A 27 -19.37 4.17 -6.01
CA ALA A 27 -19.10 5.47 -6.63
C ALA A 27 -18.94 6.55 -5.55
N CYS A 28 -19.73 6.46 -4.48
CA CYS A 28 -19.60 7.33 -3.32
C CYS A 28 -18.30 7.12 -2.57
N ALA A 29 -17.91 5.86 -2.32
CA ALA A 29 -16.62 5.55 -1.71
C ALA A 29 -15.45 6.11 -2.55
N ALA A 30 -15.50 5.97 -3.88
CA ALA A 30 -14.48 6.54 -4.77
C ALA A 30 -14.43 8.08 -4.65
N GLN A 31 -15.58 8.76 -4.73
CA GLN A 31 -15.66 10.20 -4.58
C GLN A 31 -15.12 10.68 -3.22
N GLU A 32 -15.44 9.96 -2.14
CA GLU A 32 -14.97 10.26 -0.78
C GLU A 32 -13.45 10.09 -0.65
N MET A 33 -12.85 9.04 -1.23
CA MET A 33 -11.38 8.86 -1.27
C MET A 33 -10.69 9.93 -2.11
N GLN A 34 -11.26 10.31 -3.26
CA GLN A 34 -10.74 11.43 -4.06
C GLN A 34 -10.77 12.74 -3.25
N LEU A 35 -11.87 13.00 -2.55
CA LEU A 35 -12.01 14.19 -1.73
C LEU A 35 -11.03 14.20 -0.56
N PHE A 36 -10.83 13.05 0.09
CA PHE A 36 -9.81 12.87 1.13
C PHE A 36 -8.42 13.21 0.60
N TYR A 37 -8.03 12.67 -0.57
CA TYR A 37 -6.76 13.00 -1.20
C TYR A 37 -6.56 14.52 -1.35
N TYR A 38 -7.58 15.23 -1.85
CA TYR A 38 -7.50 16.69 -2.06
C TYR A 38 -7.56 17.51 -0.76
N TYR A 39 -8.17 17.00 0.32
CA TYR A 39 -8.11 17.64 1.63
C TYR A 39 -6.70 17.73 2.21
N LEU A 40 -5.79 16.88 1.73
CA LEU A 40 -4.39 16.85 2.12
C LEU A 40 -3.48 17.63 1.16
N SER A 41 -4.05 18.25 0.12
CA SER A 41 -3.29 19.10 -0.79
C SER A 41 -2.73 20.33 -0.06
N PRO A 42 -1.49 20.78 -0.37
CA PRO A 42 -0.96 22.04 0.16
C PRO A 42 -1.86 23.24 -0.15
N THR A 43 -2.54 23.20 -1.29
CA THR A 43 -3.52 24.19 -1.73
C THR A 43 -4.88 23.52 -1.93
N VAL A 44 -5.82 23.82 -1.03
CA VAL A 44 -7.18 23.31 -1.09
C VAL A 44 -8.08 24.31 -1.81
N GLU A 45 -8.56 23.93 -2.99
CA GLU A 45 -9.49 24.72 -3.81
C GLU A 45 -10.86 24.92 -3.13
N ALA A 46 -11.59 25.98 -3.51
CA ALA A 46 -12.88 26.30 -2.91
C ALA A 46 -13.96 25.21 -3.13
N ASN A 47 -13.99 24.62 -4.32
CA ASN A 47 -14.87 23.49 -4.69
C ASN A 47 -14.55 22.18 -3.94
N VAL A 48 -13.34 22.07 -3.37
CA VAL A 48 -12.93 20.96 -2.50
C VAL A 48 -13.42 21.24 -1.08
N LYS A 49 -13.22 22.48 -0.58
CA LYS A 49 -13.71 22.90 0.74
C LYS A 49 -15.21 22.75 0.90
N GLU A 50 -15.97 23.04 -0.16
CA GLU A 50 -17.42 22.92 -0.20
C GLU A 50 -17.85 22.07 -1.39
N ARG A 51 -17.77 20.75 -1.23
CA ARG A 51 -18.03 19.81 -2.32
C ARG A 51 -19.52 19.48 -2.42
N LEU A 52 -20.14 19.76 -3.56
CA LEU A 52 -21.47 19.23 -3.86
C LEU A 52 -21.44 17.71 -3.91
N THR A 53 -22.40 17.06 -3.26
CA THR A 53 -22.44 15.59 -3.17
C THR A 53 -23.86 15.05 -3.08
N ALA A 54 -24.07 13.87 -3.66
CA ALA A 54 -25.27 13.06 -3.49
C ALA A 54 -25.04 11.85 -2.57
N CYS A 55 -23.84 11.70 -2.02
CA CYS A 55 -23.40 10.49 -1.32
C CYS A 55 -23.71 10.48 0.18
N HIS A 56 -24.06 11.63 0.75
CA HIS A 56 -24.39 11.77 2.16
C HIS A 56 -25.86 12.16 2.31
N PRO A 57 -26.72 11.28 2.87
CA PRO A 57 -28.13 11.59 3.09
C PRO A 57 -28.31 12.89 3.88
N GLY A 58 -29.17 13.78 3.39
CA GLY A 58 -29.47 15.06 4.03
C GLY A 58 -28.42 16.16 3.83
N LYS A 59 -27.33 15.92 3.09
CA LYS A 59 -26.32 16.93 2.78
C LYS A 59 -26.19 17.11 1.26
N THR A 60 -26.46 18.32 0.78
CA THR A 60 -26.22 18.72 -0.62
C THR A 60 -24.80 19.23 -0.84
N VAL A 61 -24.19 19.78 0.21
CA VAL A 61 -22.82 20.27 0.26
C VAL A 61 -22.11 19.60 1.43
N LEU A 62 -20.94 19.03 1.17
CA LEU A 62 -20.03 18.53 2.19
C LEU A 62 -18.93 19.55 2.42
N LYS A 63 -18.93 20.16 3.61
CA LYS A 63 -17.92 21.12 4.03
C LYS A 63 -16.74 20.41 4.69
N MET A 64 -15.51 20.73 4.28
CA MET A 64 -14.29 20.27 4.94
C MET A 64 -14.33 20.61 6.45
N PRO A 65 -13.97 19.67 7.35
CA PRO A 65 -13.94 19.95 8.78
C PRO A 65 -13.00 21.12 9.13
N ASP A 66 -13.45 22.04 9.97
CA ASP A 66 -12.67 23.24 10.32
C ASP A 66 -11.30 22.89 10.95
N TRP A 67 -11.24 21.81 11.74
CA TRP A 67 -9.98 21.32 12.32
C TRP A 67 -9.00 20.85 11.24
N LEU A 68 -9.49 20.17 10.21
CA LEU A 68 -8.65 19.67 9.13
C LEU A 68 -8.19 20.82 8.24
N GLN A 69 -9.06 21.81 8.00
CA GLN A 69 -8.69 23.02 7.28
C GLN A 69 -7.56 23.78 7.99
N LYS A 70 -7.55 23.77 9.33
CA LYS A 70 -6.47 24.35 10.14
C LYS A 70 -5.18 23.53 10.10
N ASP A 71 -5.28 22.21 10.22
CA ASP A 71 -4.12 21.34 10.45
C ASP A 71 -3.47 20.82 9.16
N ALA A 72 -4.21 20.71 8.06
CA ALA A 72 -3.71 20.17 6.79
C ALA A 72 -2.46 20.91 6.23
N PRO A 73 -2.36 22.25 6.29
CA PRO A 73 -1.13 22.95 5.88
C PRO A 73 0.11 22.49 6.66
N ALA A 74 0.00 22.32 7.98
CA ALA A 74 1.10 21.84 8.81
C ALA A 74 1.48 20.39 8.48
N MET A 75 0.48 19.53 8.19
CA MET A 75 0.73 18.15 7.73
C MET A 75 1.45 18.12 6.38
N ALA A 76 1.17 19.08 5.48
CA ALA A 76 1.82 19.19 4.17
C ALA A 76 3.28 19.64 4.26
N GLU A 77 3.62 20.45 5.26
CA GLU A 77 4.99 20.94 5.51
C GLU A 77 5.84 19.93 6.30
N ARG A 78 5.22 19.17 7.21
CA ARG A 78 5.91 18.26 8.12
C ARG A 78 6.52 17.05 7.39
N LYS A 79 7.84 17.07 7.19
CA LYS A 79 8.61 15.93 6.64
C LYS A 79 8.73 14.82 7.66
N VAL A 80 8.26 13.62 7.31
CA VAL A 80 8.20 12.47 8.24
C VAL A 80 8.82 11.20 7.64
N TRP A 81 9.18 11.22 6.36
CA TRP A 81 9.75 10.06 5.69
C TRP A 81 10.76 10.47 4.63
N LYS A 82 11.83 9.69 4.50
CA LYS A 82 12.85 9.86 3.48
C LYS A 82 12.83 8.63 2.58
N ASP A 83 12.36 8.82 1.36
CA ASP A 83 12.38 7.81 0.32
C ASP A 83 13.63 8.03 -0.56
N PRO A 84 14.37 6.96 -0.93
CA PRO A 84 15.54 7.09 -1.80
C PRO A 84 15.24 7.67 -3.19
N GLU A 85 14.05 7.40 -3.73
CA GLU A 85 13.65 7.81 -5.07
C GLU A 85 12.81 9.09 -5.03
N GLU A 86 11.86 9.17 -4.10
CA GLU A 86 10.91 10.28 -4.01
C GLU A 86 11.41 11.46 -3.14
N GLY A 87 12.51 11.27 -2.41
CA GLY A 87 13.08 12.28 -1.50
C GLY A 87 12.32 12.39 -0.18
N GLU A 88 12.25 13.61 0.38
CA GLU A 88 11.57 13.85 1.66
C GLU A 88 10.06 14.03 1.50
N LEU A 89 9.31 13.04 1.95
CA LEU A 89 7.85 13.02 1.91
C LEU A 89 7.27 13.66 3.18
N SER A 90 6.23 14.47 2.98
CA SER A 90 5.46 15.04 4.09
C SER A 90 4.45 14.03 4.64
N GLU A 91 3.94 14.31 5.83
CA GLU A 91 2.88 13.51 6.44
C GLU A 91 1.63 13.47 5.56
N ALA A 92 1.22 14.61 5.01
CA ALA A 92 0.09 14.66 4.09
C ALA A 92 0.32 13.75 2.88
N ALA A 93 1.52 13.78 2.29
CA ALA A 93 1.87 12.94 1.14
C ALA A 93 1.81 11.44 1.49
N LEU A 94 2.31 11.04 2.68
CA LEU A 94 2.22 9.64 3.11
C LEU A 94 0.79 9.14 3.26
N TRP A 95 -0.14 9.97 3.74
CA TRP A 95 -1.55 9.61 3.84
C TRP A 95 -2.28 9.64 2.50
N GLN A 96 -1.85 10.52 1.58
CA GLN A 96 -2.41 10.61 0.24
C GLN A 96 -2.21 9.33 -0.58
N THR A 97 -1.05 8.66 -0.47
CA THR A 97 -0.74 7.46 -1.26
C THR A 97 -1.72 6.30 -1.05
N PRO A 98 -1.99 5.80 0.17
CA PRO A 98 -2.96 4.72 0.35
C PRO A 98 -4.38 5.14 -0.08
N VAL A 99 -4.76 6.40 0.17
CA VAL A 99 -6.08 6.93 -0.21
C VAL A 99 -6.26 7.01 -1.74
N SER A 100 -5.22 7.43 -2.47
CA SER A 100 -5.29 7.49 -3.94
C SER A 100 -5.40 6.10 -4.56
N ILE A 101 -4.75 5.09 -3.98
CA ILE A 101 -4.86 3.70 -4.44
C ILE A 101 -6.26 3.14 -4.17
N LEU A 102 -6.89 3.48 -3.04
CA LEU A 102 -8.29 3.13 -2.78
C LEU A 102 -9.22 3.76 -3.82
N TYR A 103 -9.01 5.04 -4.17
CA TYR A 103 -9.77 5.69 -5.24
C TYR A 103 -9.59 4.99 -6.59
N GLU A 104 -8.35 4.66 -6.96
CA GLU A 104 -8.02 3.96 -8.21
C GLU A 104 -8.73 2.60 -8.28
N PHE A 105 -8.65 1.80 -7.20
CA PHE A 105 -9.31 0.50 -7.11
C PHE A 105 -10.83 0.63 -7.23
N LEU A 106 -11.44 1.50 -6.44
CA LEU A 106 -12.90 1.69 -6.43
C LEU A 106 -13.41 2.18 -7.78
N SER A 107 -12.68 3.08 -8.44
CA SER A 107 -13.02 3.59 -9.77
C SER A 107 -12.85 2.55 -10.87
N THR A 108 -11.88 1.66 -10.73
CA THR A 108 -11.58 0.61 -11.71
C THR A 108 -12.57 -0.54 -11.59
N ALA A 109 -12.77 -1.06 -10.37
CA ALA A 109 -13.69 -2.16 -10.11
C ALA A 109 -15.14 -1.84 -10.49
N GLN A 110 -15.54 -0.55 -10.45
CA GLN A 110 -16.89 -0.11 -10.79
C GLN A 110 -17.21 -0.33 -12.28
N LYS A 111 -16.21 -0.32 -13.16
CA LYS A 111 -16.40 -0.46 -14.61
C LYS A 111 -16.83 -1.87 -15.02
N GLY A 112 -16.74 -2.84 -14.12
CA GLY A 112 -17.34 -4.17 -14.29
C GLY A 112 -16.73 -5.04 -15.38
N GLY A 113 -15.49 -4.77 -15.80
CA GLY A 113 -14.79 -5.54 -16.85
C GLY A 113 -14.46 -6.99 -16.46
N ASP A 114 -13.81 -7.70 -17.39
CA ASP A 114 -13.30 -9.04 -17.16
C ASP A 114 -12.27 -9.05 -16.02
N LEU A 115 -12.48 -9.92 -15.03
CA LEU A 115 -11.65 -9.99 -13.83
C LEU A 115 -10.24 -10.49 -14.14
N GLN A 116 -10.10 -11.44 -15.06
CA GLN A 116 -8.81 -12.01 -15.43
C GLN A 116 -7.95 -11.00 -16.20
N ALA A 117 -8.55 -10.27 -17.16
CA ALA A 117 -7.89 -9.17 -17.82
C ALA A 117 -7.46 -8.05 -16.85
N GLY A 118 -8.22 -7.81 -15.77
CA GLY A 118 -7.91 -6.82 -14.75
C GLY A 118 -6.97 -7.29 -13.62
N LEU A 119 -6.70 -8.59 -13.52
CA LEU A 119 -6.04 -9.21 -12.36
C LEU A 119 -4.69 -8.56 -12.04
N ALA A 120 -3.84 -8.36 -13.05
CA ALA A 120 -2.53 -7.74 -12.87
C ALA A 120 -2.62 -6.33 -12.29
N GLY A 121 -3.64 -5.54 -12.69
CA GLY A 121 -3.87 -4.21 -12.13
C GLY A 121 -4.37 -4.26 -10.68
N TYR A 122 -5.22 -5.23 -10.33
CA TYR A 122 -5.66 -5.42 -8.95
C TYR A 122 -4.53 -5.86 -8.02
N ASP A 123 -3.66 -6.77 -8.49
CA ASP A 123 -2.47 -7.20 -7.73
C ASP A 123 -1.47 -6.07 -7.53
N ASP A 124 -1.24 -5.25 -8.55
CA ASP A 124 -0.40 -4.05 -8.44
C ASP A 124 -0.95 -3.05 -7.42
N MET A 125 -2.25 -2.71 -7.51
CA MET A 125 -2.91 -1.83 -6.54
C MET A 125 -2.83 -2.38 -5.11
N ARG A 126 -3.05 -3.69 -4.94
CA ARG A 126 -2.89 -4.36 -3.63
C ARG A 126 -1.48 -4.16 -3.08
N LEU A 127 -0.45 -4.45 -3.87
CA LEU A 127 0.94 -4.35 -3.43
C LEU A 127 1.31 -2.91 -3.07
N ARG A 128 0.98 -1.95 -3.95
CA ARG A 128 1.18 -0.51 -3.67
C ARG A 128 0.45 -0.08 -2.40
N PHE A 129 -0.78 -0.55 -2.20
CA PHE A 129 -1.57 -0.21 -1.01
C PHE A 129 -0.87 -0.72 0.25
N MET A 130 -0.49 -2.00 0.28
CA MET A 130 0.25 -2.59 1.40
C MET A 130 1.55 -1.85 1.72
N MET A 131 2.35 -1.54 0.69
CA MET A 131 3.60 -0.80 0.87
C MET A 131 3.37 0.61 1.40
N SER A 132 2.36 1.31 0.90
CA SER A 132 2.04 2.67 1.33
C SER A 132 1.53 2.71 2.79
N VAL A 133 0.68 1.75 3.19
CA VAL A 133 0.23 1.62 4.58
C VAL A 133 1.41 1.30 5.50
N ASP A 134 2.33 0.43 5.08
CA ASP A 134 3.53 0.13 5.87
C ASP A 134 4.43 1.36 6.06
N ARG A 135 4.56 2.23 5.04
CA ARG A 135 5.25 3.53 5.19
C ARG A 135 4.57 4.40 6.26
N VAL A 136 3.23 4.53 6.25
CA VAL A 136 2.48 5.30 7.27
C VAL A 136 2.71 4.74 8.68
N TYR A 137 2.69 3.42 8.84
CA TYR A 137 3.00 2.76 10.11
C TYR A 137 4.42 3.05 10.61
N ARG A 138 5.42 2.95 9.73
CA ARG A 138 6.83 3.14 10.11
C ARG A 138 7.15 4.60 10.41
N ALA A 139 6.44 5.53 9.77
CA ALA A 139 6.52 6.95 10.08
C ALA A 139 5.89 7.32 11.45
N GLY A 140 5.23 6.40 12.15
CA GLY A 140 4.69 6.64 13.49
C GLY A 140 3.55 7.66 13.50
N LEU A 141 2.67 7.60 12.49
CA LEU A 141 1.60 8.57 12.28
C LEU A 141 0.31 8.26 13.05
N GLU A 142 0.37 7.49 14.13
CA GLU A 142 -0.82 7.15 14.94
C GLU A 142 -1.43 8.37 15.63
N SER A 143 -0.62 9.38 15.91
CA SER A 143 -1.04 10.67 16.49
C SER A 143 -1.50 11.70 15.45
N SER A 144 -1.39 11.37 14.15
CA SER A 144 -1.86 12.22 13.04
C SER A 144 -3.36 12.51 13.14
N PHE A 145 -3.83 13.50 12.38
CA PHE A 145 -5.25 13.88 12.31
C PHE A 145 -5.88 14.17 13.69
N ALA A 146 -5.14 14.92 14.53
CA ALA A 146 -5.50 15.17 15.93
C ALA A 146 -5.82 13.88 16.70
N GLY A 147 -4.95 12.87 16.55
CA GLY A 147 -5.07 11.56 17.18
C GLY A 147 -5.91 10.53 16.40
N ARG A 148 -6.56 10.88 15.28
CA ARG A 148 -7.35 9.90 14.49
C ARG A 148 -6.51 8.90 13.70
N GLY A 149 -5.20 9.15 13.55
CA GLY A 149 -4.29 8.27 12.79
C GLY A 149 -4.33 6.81 13.24
N GLY A 150 -4.34 6.54 14.55
CA GLY A 150 -4.43 5.18 15.09
C GLY A 150 -5.68 4.41 14.63
N PRO A 151 -6.89 4.90 14.92
CA PRO A 151 -8.13 4.31 14.41
C PRO A 151 -8.18 4.18 12.87
N MET A 152 -7.65 5.15 12.12
CA MET A 152 -7.55 5.06 10.66
C MET A 152 -6.63 3.93 10.20
N LEU A 153 -5.49 3.74 10.87
CA LEU A 153 -4.57 2.63 10.61
C LEU A 153 -5.20 1.26 10.89
N ALA A 154 -6.10 1.18 11.88
CA ALA A 154 -6.88 -0.03 12.12
C ALA A 154 -7.85 -0.33 10.95
N VAL A 155 -8.46 0.70 10.36
CA VAL A 155 -9.28 0.54 9.14
C VAL A 155 -8.42 0.10 7.95
N PHE A 156 -7.21 0.64 7.79
CA PHE A 156 -6.27 0.18 6.77
C PHE A 156 -5.91 -1.30 6.91
N ASN A 157 -5.79 -1.84 8.13
CA ASN A 157 -5.56 -3.27 8.31
C ASN A 157 -6.73 -4.12 7.80
N GLY A 158 -7.96 -3.69 8.06
CA GLY A 158 -9.15 -4.33 7.51
C GLY A 158 -9.19 -4.25 5.99
N LEU A 159 -8.84 -3.09 5.42
CA LEU A 159 -8.77 -2.88 3.97
C LEU A 159 -7.70 -3.76 3.32
N MET A 160 -6.52 -3.93 3.93
CA MET A 160 -5.48 -4.82 3.39
C MET A 160 -5.99 -6.26 3.28
N ARG A 161 -6.68 -6.77 4.30
CA ARG A 161 -7.31 -8.09 4.25
C ARG A 161 -8.35 -8.18 3.14
N ASP A 162 -9.21 -7.17 3.02
CA ASP A 162 -10.25 -7.19 1.99
C ASP A 162 -9.65 -7.09 0.57
N PHE A 163 -8.51 -6.41 0.38
CA PHE A 163 -7.73 -6.41 -0.87
C PHE A 163 -7.14 -7.79 -1.19
N ASP A 164 -6.54 -8.46 -0.20
CA ASP A 164 -6.01 -9.82 -0.35
C ASP A 164 -7.12 -10.79 -0.80
N GLU A 165 -8.30 -10.69 -0.18
CA GLU A 165 -9.45 -11.54 -0.51
C GLU A 165 -10.11 -11.14 -1.86
N ALA A 166 -10.12 -9.85 -2.21
CA ALA A 166 -10.61 -9.38 -3.51
C ALA A 166 -9.72 -9.87 -4.66
N THR A 167 -8.40 -9.77 -4.52
CA THR A 167 -7.44 -10.26 -5.52
C THR A 167 -7.47 -11.79 -5.63
N GLU A 168 -7.66 -12.51 -4.52
CA GLU A 168 -7.95 -13.96 -4.55
C GLU A 168 -9.16 -14.27 -5.41
N ALA A 169 -10.27 -13.57 -5.15
CA ALA A 169 -11.51 -13.77 -5.87
C ALA A 169 -11.37 -13.44 -7.37
N ALA A 170 -10.57 -12.43 -7.71
CA ALA A 170 -10.24 -12.11 -9.09
C ALA A 170 -9.44 -13.26 -9.74
N SER A 171 -8.42 -13.77 -9.05
CA SER A 171 -7.60 -14.91 -9.49
C SER A 171 -8.42 -16.18 -9.72
N ASP A 172 -9.38 -16.47 -8.82
CA ASP A 172 -10.35 -17.57 -8.94
C ASP A 172 -11.42 -17.34 -10.04
N ALA A 173 -11.40 -16.18 -10.72
CA ALA A 173 -12.46 -15.71 -11.61
C ALA A 173 -13.87 -15.69 -10.97
N SER A 174 -13.93 -15.61 -9.64
CA SER A 174 -15.16 -15.69 -8.86
C SER A 174 -15.79 -14.31 -8.70
N ARG A 175 -16.61 -13.90 -9.68
CA ARG A 175 -17.27 -12.58 -9.70
C ARG A 175 -18.06 -12.25 -8.44
N VAL A 176 -18.83 -13.20 -7.91
CA VAL A 176 -19.64 -13.01 -6.69
C VAL A 176 -18.76 -12.68 -5.48
N LYS A 177 -17.66 -13.42 -5.28
CA LYS A 177 -16.71 -13.13 -4.19
C LYS A 177 -16.03 -11.77 -4.40
N PHE A 178 -15.64 -11.47 -5.64
CA PHE A 178 -14.98 -10.20 -5.98
C PHE A 178 -15.88 -9.02 -5.66
N ASP A 179 -17.11 -9.00 -6.19
CA ASP A 179 -18.08 -7.93 -5.96
C ASP A 179 -18.40 -7.76 -4.46
N ARG A 180 -18.54 -8.86 -3.72
CA ARG A 180 -18.72 -8.83 -2.27
C ARG A 180 -17.54 -8.14 -1.57
N LYS A 181 -16.30 -8.48 -1.93
CA LYS A 181 -15.10 -7.90 -1.33
C LYS A 181 -14.88 -6.46 -1.74
N THR A 182 -15.20 -6.09 -2.98
CA THR A 182 -15.25 -4.69 -3.42
C THR A 182 -16.27 -3.88 -2.62
N ALA A 183 -17.43 -4.46 -2.27
CA ALA A 183 -18.40 -3.82 -1.39
C ALA A 183 -17.90 -3.67 0.06
N ASP A 184 -17.18 -4.67 0.59
CA ASP A 184 -16.51 -4.59 1.90
C ASP A 184 -15.46 -3.45 1.91
N ILE A 185 -14.62 -3.37 0.87
CA ILE A 185 -13.63 -2.29 0.67
C ILE A 185 -14.34 -0.94 0.60
N SER A 186 -15.41 -0.83 -0.21
CA SER A 186 -16.20 0.40 -0.33
C SER A 186 -16.68 0.87 1.04
N ARG A 187 -17.32 0.00 1.83
CA ARG A 187 -17.82 0.35 3.18
C ARG A 187 -16.70 0.83 4.10
N ARG A 188 -15.55 0.15 4.12
CA ARG A 188 -14.41 0.56 4.96
C ARG A 188 -13.75 1.85 4.49
N SER A 189 -13.66 2.09 3.19
CA SER A 189 -13.20 3.38 2.66
C SER A 189 -14.12 4.53 3.10
N ARG A 190 -15.44 4.31 3.09
CA ARG A 190 -16.39 5.31 3.61
C ARG A 190 -16.24 5.52 5.12
N ASP A 191 -16.06 4.45 5.89
CA ASP A 191 -15.78 4.55 7.34
C ASP A 191 -14.48 5.31 7.62
N LEU A 192 -13.42 5.05 6.84
CA LEU A 192 -12.16 5.79 6.90
C LEU A 192 -12.38 7.29 6.67
N PHE A 193 -13.16 7.66 5.65
CA PHE A 193 -13.47 9.05 5.35
C PHE A 193 -14.34 9.70 6.44
N ALA A 194 -15.33 8.98 6.96
CA ALA A 194 -16.23 9.46 8.01
C ALA A 194 -15.47 9.90 9.27
N GLN A 195 -14.35 9.25 9.60
CA GLN A 195 -13.50 9.63 10.73
C GLN A 195 -12.98 11.06 10.66
N LEU A 196 -12.88 11.67 9.47
CA LEU A 196 -12.50 13.09 9.34
C LEU A 196 -13.55 14.03 9.96
N PHE A 197 -14.81 13.60 9.98
CA PHE A 197 -15.96 14.39 10.44
C PHE A 197 -16.38 14.05 11.86
N GLU A 198 -15.87 12.97 12.42
CA GLU A 198 -16.21 12.48 13.75
C GLU A 198 -15.22 12.97 14.81
N ALA A 199 -15.65 12.91 16.07
CA ALA A 199 -14.73 13.01 17.20
C ALA A 199 -13.70 11.86 17.16
N PRO A 200 -12.47 12.04 17.68
CA PRO A 200 -11.49 10.97 17.74
C PRO A 200 -12.07 9.72 18.41
N ARG A 201 -11.99 8.58 17.72
CA ARG A 201 -12.51 7.30 18.23
C ARG A 201 -11.64 6.75 19.37
N GLN A 202 -12.15 5.75 20.08
CA GLN A 202 -11.37 5.04 21.09
C GLN A 202 -10.07 4.49 20.48
N GLY A 203 -8.95 4.68 21.18
CA GLY A 203 -7.62 4.33 20.67
C GLY A 203 -6.93 5.44 19.87
N ALA A 204 -7.50 6.65 19.82
CA ALA A 204 -6.85 7.82 19.25
C ALA A 204 -5.42 8.02 19.80
N GLY A 205 -4.47 8.27 18.90
CA GLY A 205 -3.05 8.44 19.21
C GLY A 205 -2.30 7.15 19.56
N LYS A 206 -2.95 5.99 19.52
CA LYS A 206 -2.34 4.70 19.85
C LYS A 206 -2.16 3.83 18.60
N LYS A 207 -1.12 2.99 18.64
CA LYS A 207 -0.93 1.91 17.66
C LYS A 207 -2.12 0.95 17.68
N PRO A 208 -2.66 0.56 16.50
CA PRO A 208 -3.62 -0.53 16.41
C PRO A 208 -3.10 -1.79 17.10
N ALA A 209 -3.98 -2.47 17.82
CA ALA A 209 -3.63 -3.68 18.58
C ALA A 209 -3.23 -4.85 17.66
N GLU A 210 -3.77 -4.89 16.45
CA GLU A 210 -3.51 -5.94 15.47
C GLU A 210 -3.03 -5.28 14.18
N LYS A 211 -1.87 -5.72 13.66
CA LYS A 211 -1.38 -5.38 12.32
C LYS A 211 -1.66 -6.58 11.41
N TYR A 212 -2.42 -6.38 10.34
CA TYR A 212 -2.64 -7.44 9.36
C TYR A 212 -1.32 -7.75 8.65
N SER A 213 -0.95 -9.03 8.62
CA SER A 213 0.19 -9.54 7.85
C SER A 213 -0.37 -10.27 6.62
N PRO A 214 -0.30 -9.65 5.43
CA PRO A 214 -0.91 -10.19 4.21
C PRO A 214 -0.47 -11.60 3.89
N GLU A 215 -1.33 -12.35 3.21
CA GLU A 215 -0.98 -13.69 2.79
C GLU A 215 0.13 -13.61 1.73
N ALA A 216 1.24 -14.31 1.99
CA ALA A 216 2.39 -14.27 1.12
C ALA A 216 2.16 -15.24 -0.04
N ARG A 217 1.45 -14.72 -1.03
CA ARG A 217 1.19 -15.41 -2.28
C ARG A 217 2.29 -15.09 -3.28
N VAL A 218 2.58 -16.04 -4.17
CA VAL A 218 3.39 -15.76 -5.36
C VAL A 218 2.52 -14.96 -6.32
N LEU A 219 2.90 -13.71 -6.59
CA LEU A 219 2.16 -12.82 -7.47
C LEU A 219 2.40 -13.16 -8.94
N PRO A 220 1.45 -12.89 -9.86
CA PRO A 220 1.71 -12.94 -11.30
C PRO A 220 2.97 -12.14 -11.67
N GLY A 221 3.80 -12.71 -12.55
CA GLY A 221 5.10 -12.11 -12.91
C GLY A 221 6.23 -12.42 -11.92
N TYR A 222 5.93 -12.78 -10.67
CA TYR A 222 6.91 -13.20 -9.67
C TYR A 222 7.04 -14.73 -9.58
N ARG A 223 8.04 -15.20 -8.83
CA ARG A 223 8.34 -16.60 -8.56
C ARG A 223 8.61 -16.76 -7.08
N GLY A 224 8.05 -17.81 -6.48
CA GLY A 224 8.43 -18.24 -5.14
C GLY A 224 9.70 -19.06 -5.21
N VAL A 225 10.77 -18.63 -4.53
CA VAL A 225 12.01 -19.41 -4.43
C VAL A 225 12.20 -19.88 -3.00
N SER A 226 12.42 -21.18 -2.81
CA SER A 226 12.71 -21.75 -1.49
C SER A 226 14.21 -21.96 -1.33
N LEU A 227 14.79 -21.35 -0.30
CA LEU A 227 16.21 -21.47 0.05
C LEU A 227 16.35 -22.23 1.37
N GLY A 228 17.18 -23.28 1.36
CA GLY A 228 17.60 -23.96 2.60
C GLY A 228 18.66 -23.12 3.31
N LEU A 229 18.44 -22.82 4.59
CA LEU A 229 19.35 -22.03 5.42
C LEU A 229 19.65 -22.73 6.74
N SER A 230 20.65 -22.24 7.48
CA SER A 230 20.85 -22.68 8.86
C SER A 230 19.66 -22.28 9.73
N GLY A 231 19.38 -23.08 10.76
CA GLY A 231 18.25 -22.84 11.66
C GLY A 231 18.37 -21.54 12.43
N ALA A 232 19.59 -21.15 12.81
CA ALA A 232 19.86 -19.84 13.40
C ALA A 232 19.42 -18.69 12.48
N GLN A 233 19.76 -18.75 11.18
CA GLN A 233 19.39 -17.71 10.23
C GLN A 233 17.88 -17.72 9.93
N ALA A 234 17.28 -18.90 9.73
CA ALA A 234 15.84 -19.02 9.53
C ALA A 234 15.04 -18.51 10.74
N LYS A 235 15.50 -18.75 11.97
CA LYS A 235 14.83 -18.25 13.18
C LYS A 235 14.86 -16.72 13.30
N PHE A 236 15.89 -16.08 12.77
CA PHE A 236 16.06 -14.62 12.77
C PHE A 236 15.16 -13.89 11.76
N LEU A 237 14.66 -14.60 10.75
CA LEU A 237 13.82 -14.03 9.71
C LEU A 237 12.33 -14.22 10.02
N GLU A 238 11.54 -13.27 9.55
CA GLU A 238 10.09 -13.28 9.63
C GLU A 238 9.47 -13.04 8.25
N LYS A 239 8.24 -13.50 8.08
CA LYS A 239 7.46 -13.21 6.88
C LYS A 239 7.23 -11.69 6.77
N GLY A 240 7.46 -11.14 5.58
CA GLY A 240 7.39 -9.71 5.30
C GLY A 240 8.71 -8.98 5.48
N ASP A 241 9.75 -9.61 6.03
CA ASP A 241 11.10 -9.02 6.04
C ASP A 241 11.60 -8.81 4.60
N ARG A 242 12.45 -7.79 4.45
CA ARG A 242 13.26 -7.58 3.24
C ARG A 242 14.67 -8.08 3.51
N VAL A 243 15.25 -8.80 2.55
CA VAL A 243 16.58 -9.41 2.70
C VAL A 243 17.45 -9.14 1.49
N ASP A 244 18.75 -9.13 1.74
CA ASP A 244 19.77 -9.29 0.71
C ASP A 244 20.27 -10.74 0.72
N MET A 245 20.51 -11.28 -0.47
CA MET A 245 21.06 -12.62 -0.63
C MET A 245 22.55 -12.52 -0.97
N LEU A 246 23.38 -12.93 -0.01
CA LEU A 246 24.81 -13.10 -0.18
C LEU A 246 25.11 -14.54 -0.61
N VAL A 247 26.02 -14.70 -1.56
CA VAL A 247 26.44 -16.00 -2.07
C VAL A 247 27.95 -16.07 -2.10
N THR A 248 28.49 -17.14 -1.50
CA THR A 248 29.91 -17.46 -1.52
C THR A 248 30.19 -18.53 -2.57
N PHE A 249 31.06 -18.24 -3.54
CA PHE A 249 31.45 -19.17 -4.60
C PHE A 249 32.94 -19.06 -4.92
N GLU A 250 33.47 -20.04 -5.65
CA GLU A 250 34.85 -19.99 -6.14
C GLU A 250 34.91 -19.21 -7.45
N ALA A 251 35.65 -18.10 -7.45
CA ALA A 251 35.92 -17.29 -8.63
C ALA A 251 37.35 -17.54 -9.12
N ILE A 252 37.54 -17.58 -10.44
CA ILE A 252 38.87 -17.61 -11.05
C ILE A 252 39.32 -16.17 -11.23
N MET A 253 40.36 -15.77 -10.52
CA MET A 253 40.96 -14.44 -10.60
C MET A 253 42.09 -14.42 -11.64
N ASN A 254 42.63 -13.23 -11.93
CA ASN A 254 43.77 -13.07 -12.84
C ASN A 254 44.92 -14.02 -12.45
N GLY A 255 45.35 -14.86 -13.40
CA GLY A 255 46.40 -15.87 -13.20
C GLY A 255 45.91 -17.25 -12.77
N ASP A 256 44.66 -17.62 -13.09
CA ASP A 256 44.05 -18.94 -12.84
C ASP A 256 43.98 -19.37 -11.36
N ILE A 257 44.12 -18.41 -10.44
CA ILE A 257 43.99 -18.67 -9.00
C ILE A 257 42.50 -18.69 -8.65
N LYS A 258 42.04 -19.83 -8.12
CA LYS A 258 40.71 -19.97 -7.52
C LYS A 258 40.68 -19.32 -6.16
N GLU A 259 39.75 -18.40 -5.95
CA GLU A 259 39.53 -17.72 -4.68
C GLU A 259 38.06 -17.80 -4.26
N LYS A 260 37.80 -18.01 -2.98
CA LYS A 260 36.43 -17.93 -2.44
C LYS A 260 36.04 -16.47 -2.26
N VAL A 261 34.99 -16.09 -2.96
CA VAL A 261 34.48 -14.72 -2.99
C VAL A 261 33.03 -14.73 -2.53
N THR A 262 32.65 -13.73 -1.72
CA THR A 262 31.25 -13.52 -1.34
C THR A 262 30.73 -12.25 -1.99
N ALA A 263 29.59 -12.36 -2.68
CA ALA A 263 28.96 -11.25 -3.37
C ALA A 263 27.47 -11.14 -3.02
N THR A 264 26.94 -9.93 -3.09
CA THR A 264 25.49 -9.68 -3.01
C THR A 264 24.88 -9.98 -4.36
N ILE A 265 24.04 -11.01 -4.45
CA ILE A 265 23.41 -11.45 -5.69
C ILE A 265 22.00 -10.88 -5.84
N LEU A 266 21.23 -10.88 -4.75
CA LEU A 266 19.90 -10.28 -4.71
C LEU A 266 19.85 -9.20 -3.63
N GLN A 267 19.07 -8.16 -3.86
CA GLN A 267 18.87 -7.08 -2.91
C GLN A 267 17.39 -6.77 -2.73
N ASN A 268 17.00 -6.40 -1.51
CA ASN A 268 15.66 -5.95 -1.17
C ASN A 268 14.53 -6.94 -1.55
N VAL A 269 14.81 -8.24 -1.46
CA VAL A 269 13.85 -9.30 -1.80
C VAL A 269 12.92 -9.56 -0.62
N MET A 270 11.62 -9.74 -0.87
CA MET A 270 10.63 -9.98 0.18
C MET A 270 10.60 -11.45 0.61
N VAL A 271 10.61 -11.68 1.92
CA VAL A 271 10.37 -12.99 2.51
C VAL A 271 8.87 -13.28 2.53
N THR A 272 8.46 -14.31 1.82
CA THR A 272 7.07 -14.78 1.76
C THR A 272 6.76 -15.82 2.83
N GLY A 273 7.74 -16.60 3.24
CA GLY A 273 7.51 -17.66 4.21
C GLY A 273 8.78 -18.09 4.89
N VAL A 274 8.65 -18.59 6.12
CA VAL A 274 9.77 -19.12 6.88
C VAL A 274 9.32 -20.40 7.58
N LYS A 275 9.89 -21.53 7.17
CA LYS A 275 9.80 -22.78 7.92
C LYS A 275 10.95 -22.81 8.92
N LYS A 276 10.67 -22.40 10.15
CA LYS A 276 11.64 -22.41 11.25
C LYS A 276 11.85 -23.85 11.72
N PRO A 277 13.09 -24.32 11.88
CA PRO A 277 13.35 -25.63 12.46
C PRO A 277 13.16 -25.62 13.99
N ALA A 278 13.10 -26.80 14.60
CA ALA A 278 12.90 -26.94 16.04
C ALA A 278 14.14 -26.43 16.80
N ALA A 279 15.34 -26.85 16.36
CA ALA A 279 16.61 -26.42 16.93
C ALA A 279 17.39 -25.45 16.00
N ALA A 280 18.30 -24.65 16.57
CA ALA A 280 19.11 -23.72 15.77
C ALA A 280 20.14 -24.41 14.85
N GLY A 281 20.54 -25.64 15.19
CA GLY A 281 21.48 -26.45 14.41
C GLY A 281 20.85 -27.25 13.27
N GLU A 282 19.51 -27.28 13.18
CA GLU A 282 18.78 -27.92 12.09
C GLU A 282 18.61 -26.97 10.90
N SER A 283 18.29 -27.48 9.72
CA SER A 283 18.05 -26.65 8.53
C SER A 283 16.64 -26.05 8.54
N GLY A 284 16.55 -24.75 8.27
CA GLY A 284 15.30 -24.06 7.97
C GLY A 284 15.10 -23.87 6.46
N VAL A 285 13.90 -23.43 6.09
CA VAL A 285 13.60 -23.01 4.71
C VAL A 285 13.03 -21.60 4.74
N VAL A 286 13.55 -20.73 3.89
CA VAL A 286 13.01 -19.39 3.65
C VAL A 286 12.49 -19.31 2.23
N GLN A 287 11.27 -18.78 2.08
CA GLN A 287 10.65 -18.53 0.80
C GLN A 287 10.80 -17.05 0.46
N LEU A 288 11.25 -16.77 -0.75
CA LEU A 288 11.45 -15.45 -1.30
C LEU A 288 10.49 -15.19 -2.46
N LEU A 289 9.99 -13.95 -2.56
CA LEU A 289 9.30 -13.47 -3.74
C LEU A 289 10.30 -12.81 -4.69
N CYS A 290 10.62 -13.49 -5.78
CA CYS A 290 11.61 -13.04 -6.75
C CYS A 290 10.94 -12.69 -8.09
N ASN A 291 11.42 -11.69 -8.81
CA ASN A 291 11.11 -11.55 -10.23
C ASN A 291 11.78 -12.69 -11.04
N PRO A 292 11.52 -12.85 -12.35
CA PRO A 292 12.06 -13.97 -13.12
C PRO A 292 13.60 -14.02 -13.15
N ASN A 293 14.28 -12.87 -13.20
CA ASN A 293 15.74 -12.80 -13.25
C ASN A 293 16.34 -13.14 -11.87
N GLU A 294 15.79 -12.56 -10.80
CA GLU A 294 16.17 -12.85 -9.43
C GLU A 294 16.00 -14.35 -9.11
N ALA A 295 14.92 -14.96 -9.60
CA ALA A 295 14.66 -16.38 -9.42
C ALA A 295 15.71 -17.26 -10.12
N GLN A 296 16.14 -16.87 -11.32
CA GLN A 296 17.24 -17.55 -12.03
C GLN A 296 18.56 -17.41 -11.26
N TYR A 297 18.88 -16.21 -10.77
CA TYR A 297 20.10 -16.00 -9.98
C TYR A 297 20.06 -16.77 -8.66
N ALA A 298 18.91 -16.85 -7.98
CA ALA A 298 18.74 -17.67 -6.79
C ALA A 298 18.92 -19.17 -7.08
N ALA A 299 18.34 -19.66 -8.16
CA ALA A 299 18.49 -21.06 -8.58
C ALA A 299 19.94 -21.40 -8.94
N LEU A 300 20.64 -20.51 -9.66
CA LEU A 300 22.05 -20.67 -9.97
C LEU A 300 22.90 -20.68 -8.70
N SER A 301 22.58 -19.80 -7.75
CA SER A 301 23.26 -19.71 -6.46
C SER A 301 23.07 -20.96 -5.62
N LEU A 302 21.90 -21.60 -5.67
CA LEU A 302 21.68 -22.91 -5.04
C LEU A 302 22.51 -24.03 -5.68
N ALA A 303 22.69 -23.98 -7.00
CA ALA A 303 23.41 -25.01 -7.73
C ALA A 303 24.95 -24.89 -7.61
N GLN A 304 25.46 -23.67 -7.56
CA GLN A 304 26.90 -23.39 -7.65
C GLN A 304 27.50 -22.73 -6.41
N GLY A 305 26.66 -22.16 -5.54
CA GLY A 305 27.10 -21.51 -4.32
C GLY A 305 27.57 -22.53 -3.28
N SER A 306 28.73 -22.24 -2.69
CA SER A 306 29.25 -22.99 -1.54
C SER A 306 28.65 -22.52 -0.21
N GLY A 307 27.99 -21.34 -0.21
CA GLY A 307 27.27 -20.80 0.94
C GLY A 307 26.26 -19.75 0.49
N ILE A 308 25.04 -19.81 1.03
CA ILE A 308 24.00 -18.80 0.84
C ILE A 308 23.66 -18.22 2.21
N HIS A 309 23.64 -16.91 2.30
CA HIS A 309 23.27 -16.19 3.51
C HIS A 309 22.25 -15.11 3.18
N LEU A 310 21.17 -15.08 3.95
CA LEU A 310 20.21 -13.99 3.92
C LEU A 310 20.52 -12.98 5.03
N VAL A 311 20.70 -11.73 4.63
CA VAL A 311 20.92 -10.60 5.54
C VAL A 311 19.63 -9.81 5.62
N ARG A 312 19.04 -9.74 6.82
CA ARG A 312 17.84 -8.96 7.08
C ARG A 312 18.15 -7.47 6.97
N ARG A 313 17.38 -6.75 6.17
CA ARG A 313 17.43 -5.29 6.10
C ARG A 313 16.74 -4.66 7.30
N ALA A 314 17.23 -3.49 7.71
CA ALA A 314 16.55 -2.70 8.71
C ALA A 314 15.17 -2.27 8.19
N PRO A 315 14.14 -2.15 9.06
CA PRO A 315 12.87 -1.63 8.62
C PRO A 315 12.98 -0.23 8.00
N GLY A 316 12.75 -0.13 6.68
CA GLY A 316 12.71 1.12 5.92
C GLY A 316 13.89 1.25 4.95
N ASP A 317 14.88 0.36 5.08
CA ASP A 317 16.04 0.30 4.20
C ASP A 317 15.66 -0.36 2.85
N LEU A 318 15.27 0.48 1.90
CA LEU A 318 14.92 0.07 0.53
C LEU A 318 16.01 0.42 -0.49
N GLU A 319 17.06 1.11 -0.05
CA GLU A 319 18.09 1.60 -0.97
C GLU A 319 18.96 0.43 -1.47
N MET A 320 19.16 0.37 -2.78
CA MET A 320 19.93 -0.68 -3.42
C MET A 320 21.42 -0.37 -3.31
N ARG A 321 22.02 -0.71 -2.17
CA ARG A 321 23.46 -0.63 -1.93
C ARG A 321 24.05 -2.03 -1.86
N PRO A 322 24.68 -2.55 -2.94
CA PRO A 322 25.38 -3.82 -2.86
C PRO A 322 26.48 -3.74 -1.80
N MET A 323 26.55 -4.74 -0.92
CA MET A 323 27.72 -4.92 -0.07
C MET A 323 28.93 -5.20 -0.96
N GLU A 324 30.07 -4.56 -0.65
CA GLU A 324 31.30 -4.73 -1.41
C GLU A 324 31.70 -6.21 -1.47
N ILE A 325 32.12 -6.66 -2.65
CA ILE A 325 32.60 -8.02 -2.85
C ILE A 325 33.82 -8.28 -1.97
N ALA A 326 33.65 -9.19 -1.01
CA ALA A 326 34.65 -9.54 -0.02
C ALA A 326 35.37 -10.85 -0.39
N SER A 327 36.68 -10.84 -0.15
CA SER A 327 37.56 -12.02 -0.18
C SER A 327 38.62 -11.86 0.91
N PHE A 328 39.14 -12.96 1.44
CA PHE A 328 40.12 -12.89 2.53
C PHE A 328 41.39 -12.14 2.12
N ARG A 329 41.82 -12.26 0.85
CA ARG A 329 42.98 -11.52 0.33
C ARG A 329 42.75 -10.01 0.32
N LYS A 330 41.53 -9.54 0.07
CA LYS A 330 41.22 -8.10 0.15
C LYS A 330 41.18 -7.58 1.59
N LEU A 331 40.86 -8.43 2.56
CA LEU A 331 40.72 -8.06 3.97
C LEU A 331 42.06 -7.98 4.70
N ILE A 332 43.01 -8.84 4.35
CA ILE A 332 44.34 -8.91 4.97
C ILE A 332 45.33 -8.24 3.99
N LYS A 333 45.48 -6.92 4.09
CA LYS A 333 46.59 -6.19 3.46
C LYS A 333 47.78 -6.10 4.38
#